data_AF-A0AAX3RF73-F1
#
_entry.id   AF-A0AAX3RF73-F1
#
_cell.length_a   1.000
_cell.length_b   1.000
_cell.length_c   1.000
_cell.angle_alpha   90.00
_cell.angle_beta   90.00
_cell.angle_gamma   90.00
#
_symmetry.space_group_name_H-M   'P 1'
#
loop_
_entity.id
_entity.type
_entity.pdbx_description
1 polymer ?
#
loop_
_entity_poly.entity_id
_entity_poly.type
_entity_poly.pdbx_seq_one_letter_code
_entity_poly.pdbx_strand_id
1 'polypeptide(L)' 'MRAKFAVFSDYGPDAGQVVFETYEEALADYNERINEDSCNGVDAYLCVVIDEYKAK' A
#
# COMPACT_ATOMS: atom_id res chain seq x y z
N MET A 1 -11.75 -7.93 -15.30
CA MET A 1 -10.57 -7.11 -14.93
C MET A 1 -9.79 -7.91 -13.91
N ARG A 2 -8.47 -8.03 -14.04
CA ARG A 2 -7.65 -8.50 -12.91
C ARG A 2 -7.72 -7.42 -11.84
N ALA A 3 -8.02 -7.79 -10.60
CA ALA A 3 -7.99 -6.86 -9.49
C ALA A 3 -6.54 -6.46 -9.23
N LYS A 4 -6.29 -5.15 -9.09
CA LYS A 4 -5.04 -4.62 -8.57
C LYS A 4 -5.26 -4.18 -7.13
N PHE A 5 -4.18 -4.11 -6.38
CA PHE A 5 -4.19 -3.76 -4.96
C PHE A 5 -3.23 -2.61 -4.73
N ALA A 6 -3.50 -1.78 -3.73
CA ALA A 6 -2.61 -0.70 -3.36
C ALA A 6 -2.34 -0.73 -1.86
N VAL A 7 -1.11 -0.44 -1.46
CA VAL A 7 -0.79 -0.10 -0.08
C VAL A 7 -0.53 1.39 -0.01
N PHE A 8 -1.29 2.08 0.83
CA PHE A 8 -1.17 3.51 1.07
C PHE A 8 -0.66 3.77 2.49
N SER A 9 0.23 4.74 2.64
CA SER A 9 0.63 5.33 3.91
C SER A 9 0.53 6.86 3.82
N ASP A 10 0.10 7.50 4.91
CA ASP A 10 -0.05 8.95 5.00
C ASP A 10 1.14 9.66 5.65
N TYR A 11 2.12 8.91 6.19
CA TYR A 11 3.22 9.47 6.97
C TYR A 11 4.54 8.69 6.81
N GLY A 12 5.66 9.40 7.00
CA GLY A 12 7.00 8.83 7.02
C GLY A 12 7.66 8.68 5.63
N PRO A 13 8.77 7.93 5.54
CA PRO A 13 9.49 7.71 4.28
C PRO A 13 8.67 6.94 3.25
N ASP A 14 7.67 6.19 3.69
CA ASP A 14 6.80 5.36 2.85
C ASP A 14 5.47 6.05 2.48
N ALA A 15 5.36 7.36 2.74
CA ALA A 15 4.18 8.14 2.42
C ALA A 15 3.87 8.08 0.91
N GLY A 16 2.60 7.84 0.59
CA GLY A 16 2.12 7.65 -0.78
C GLY A 16 1.51 6.28 -1.00
N GLN A 17 1.32 5.92 -2.27
CA GLN A 17 0.72 4.65 -2.69
C GLN A 17 1.70 3.80 -3.49
N VAL A 18 1.67 2.49 -3.27
CA VAL A 18 2.32 1.48 -4.11
C VAL A 18 1.25 0.55 -4.65
N VAL A 19 1.26 0.26 -5.96
CA VAL A 19 0.26 -0.58 -6.63
C VAL A 19 0.87 -1.92 -7.01
N PHE A 20 0.14 -2.99 -6.72
CA PHE A 20 0.51 -4.39 -6.93
C PHE A 20 -0.50 -5.10 -7.84
N GLU A 21 -0.03 -6.12 -8.57
CA GLU A 21 -0.86 -6.92 -9.47
C GLU A 21 -1.51 -8.12 -8.74
N THR A 22 -1.02 -8.46 -7.53
CA THR A 22 -1.55 -9.55 -6.70
C THR A 22 -1.85 -9.08 -5.29
N TYR A 23 -2.78 -9.79 -4.63
CA TYR A 23 -3.13 -9.52 -3.23
C TYR A 23 -1.98 -9.90 -2.31
N GLU A 24 -1.28 -11.00 -2.62
CA GLU A 24 -0.19 -11.55 -1.82
C GLU A 24 0.99 -10.58 -1.73
N GLU A 25 1.37 -9.93 -2.83
CA GLU A 25 2.42 -8.90 -2.84
C GLU A 25 2.01 -7.69 -2.00
N ALA A 26 0.76 -7.22 -2.14
CA ALA A 26 0.26 -6.08 -1.39
C ALA A 26 0.13 -6.39 0.11
N LEU A 27 -0.26 -7.61 0.47
CA LEU A 27 -0.33 -8.05 1.86
C LEU A 27 1.05 -8.13 2.51
N ALA A 28 2.08 -8.57 1.77
CA ALA A 28 3.44 -8.61 2.26
C ALA A 28 3.96 -7.19 2.59
N ASP A 29 3.78 -6.24 1.67
CA ASP A 29 4.17 -4.82 1.86
C ASP A 29 3.39 -4.16 3.01
N TYR A 30 2.07 -4.39 3.09
CA TYR A 30 1.26 -3.91 4.20
C TYR A 30 1.78 -4.41 5.56
N ASN A 31 2.03 -5.71 5.69
CA ASN A 31 2.53 -6.32 6.93
C ASN A 31 3.92 -5.80 7.33
N GLU A 32 4.77 -5.47 6.35
CA GLU A 32 6.06 -4.84 6.61
C GLU A 32 5.88 -3.45 7.23
N ARG A 33 4.95 -2.63 6.70
CA ARG A 33 4.71 -1.27 7.19
C ARG A 33 4.09 -1.21 8.58
N ILE A 34 3.17 -2.13 8.90
CA ILE A 34 2.46 -2.17 10.18
C ILE A 34 3.17 -2.99 11.28
N ASN A 35 4.39 -3.47 11.03
CA ASN A 35 5.09 -4.32 11.98
C ASN A 35 5.37 -3.59 13.32
N GLU A 36 5.54 -4.35 14.40
CA GLU A 36 5.69 -3.79 15.76
C GLU A 36 6.96 -2.95 15.96
N ASP A 37 7.94 -3.05 15.04
CA ASP A 37 9.18 -2.26 15.05
C ASP A 37 9.00 -0.87 14.40
N SER A 38 7.85 -0.61 13.76
CA SER A 38 7.45 0.70 13.23
C SER A 38 7.16 1.67 14.38
N CYS A 39 8.23 2.13 15.04
CA CYS A 39 8.28 3.17 16.07
C CYS A 39 7.78 4.54 15.56
N ASN A 40 7.45 4.61 14.27
CA ASN A 40 7.15 5.78 13.47
C ASN A 40 5.64 6.13 13.45
N GLY A 41 4.77 5.27 14.01
CA GLY A 41 3.32 5.53 14.06
C GLY A 41 2.68 5.62 12.67
N VAL A 42 3.22 4.86 11.71
CA VAL A 42 2.75 4.87 10.33
C VAL A 42 1.46 4.07 10.21
N ASP A 43 0.37 4.74 9.88
CA ASP A 43 -0.89 4.10 9.48
C ASP A 43 -0.77 3.67 8.02
N ALA A 44 -0.96 2.37 7.77
CA ALA A 44 -0.99 1.80 6.42
C ALA A 44 -2.35 1.21 6.11
N TYR A 45 -2.71 1.18 4.81
CA TYR A 45 -4.00 0.69 4.34
C TYR A 45 -3.82 -0.20 3.12
N LEU A 46 -4.37 -1.41 3.17
CA LEU A 46 -4.47 -2.32 2.04
C LEU A 46 -5.80 -2.11 1.30
N CYS A 47 -5.72 -1.67 0.05
CA CYS A 47 -6.84 -1.22 -0.77
C CYS A 47 -7.00 -2.05 -2.04
N VAL A 48 -8.23 -2.16 -2.55
CA VAL A 48 -8.51 -2.63 -3.91
C VAL A 48 -8.53 -1.43 -4.85
N VAL A 49 -7.85 -1.52 -5.98
CA VAL A 49 -7.86 -0.46 -7.01
C VAL A 49 -9.08 -0.62 -7.90
N ILE A 50 -9.95 0.39 -7.87
CA ILE A 50 -11.15 0.45 -8.72
C ILE A 50 -10.80 1.07 -10.08
N ASP A 51 -9.96 2.12 -10.09
CA ASP A 51 -9.52 2.82 -11.30
C ASP A 51 -8.12 3.44 -11.09
N GLU A 52 -7.35 3.63 -12.17
CA GLU A 52 -5.97 4.14 -12.14
C GLU A 52 -5.81 5.27 -13.17
N TYR A 53 -5.64 6.51 -12.71
CA TYR A 53 -5.34 7.64 -13.58
C TYR A 53 -3.86 8.01 -13.51
N LYS A 54 -3.17 7.98 -14.66
CA LYS A 54 -1.79 8.44 -14.78
C LYS A 54 -1.77 9.85 -15.36
N ALA A 55 -1.18 10.79 -14.62
CA ALA A 55 -0.85 12.10 -15.18
C ALA A 55 0.11 11.93 -16.37
N LYS A 56 -0.02 12.81 -17.36
CA LYS A 56 0.83 12.82 -18.56
C LYS A 56 2.20 13.42 -18.29
#